data_AF-A0A928JE11-F1
#
_entry.id   AF-A0A928JE11-F1
#
_cell.length_a   1.000
_cell.length_b   1.000
_cell.length_c   1.000
_cell.angle_alpha   90.00
_cell.angle_beta   90.00
_cell.angle_gamma   90.00
#
_symmetry.space_group_name_H-M   'P 1'
#
loop_
_entity.id
_entity.type
_entity.pdbx_description
1 polymer ?
#
loop_
_entity_poly.entity_id
_entity_poly.type
_entity_poly.pdbx_seq_one_letter_code
_entity_poly.pdbx_strand_id
1 'polypeptide(L)'
;MIKLSCCIPGGSLMPEGVAGVPESPVSQIVSKCRFLLSAGYDCTECAGGMLAGLSDDEIRELAEENDRDPLGLVAVNSLFPGDWKLAHPDADRTPFYARADRIFGIMEKLGASFAVFGSGGARSLIPEKENSCTALYDFVKELGKLASSHGVTLVIEPLRRAETNVFVTVPEAGDAIREMNDPNVLLLYDSFHMAEEGVDLGAVRNYADLLRHCHIAEAPKRSVPGSEDSGDLSYNRRFARELIRAGYDGAVSIECGFKDFKTDAVRGLAYMKEIFKEITTVEVTPARDCREEPVYIPVKEGAVPPIVTSAKCGDRIFPASAMADGVLVILTAKRGETLTLTFSSDPVPGAPNAELLPEEHKVEVTIGGHLFSEYVFDPAIPKPFFGQVKDDRGNPFTRLDLTVKEHPHQRSVFIAVGDVNGVDCWNETPNHGYVRNEGIESVESASAFASFTANNLWTDHDGKPLLRESTRYTVYNQSEECRALDLAVTFRADFGTVNFGPTKEAGPLGIRMRDELREDIGCGVLSNSWGGVGEGECWSRSAEWCDYAGTVPGVGPMGVTVFDNEKNERFPTAWHIRSYGLFAANNLYFKGGLTIPAGESLTYRFRILFRRREMTRDELSDRFVQYTVSPRAE
;
A
#
# COMPACT_ATOMS: atom_id res chain seq x y z
N MET A 1 -7.97 -2.85 9.25
CA MET A 1 -8.33 -4.19 8.72
C MET A 1 -9.84 -4.34 8.86
N ILE A 2 -10.50 -4.91 7.86
CA ILE A 2 -11.94 -5.19 7.88
C ILE A 2 -12.26 -6.16 9.02
N LYS A 3 -13.28 -5.83 9.81
CA LYS A 3 -13.77 -6.70 10.90
C LYS A 3 -14.83 -7.66 10.38
N LEU A 4 -14.73 -8.94 10.73
CA LEU A 4 -15.70 -9.96 10.36
C LEU A 4 -16.78 -10.05 11.43
N SER A 5 -18.04 -9.89 11.02
CA SER A 5 -19.21 -9.89 11.89
C SER A 5 -20.27 -10.88 11.40
N CYS A 6 -21.25 -11.17 12.24
CA CYS A 6 -22.40 -12.00 11.88
C CYS A 6 -23.64 -11.58 12.69
N CYS A 7 -24.78 -11.45 12.00
CA CYS A 7 -26.04 -11.17 12.64
C CYS A 7 -26.58 -12.43 13.34
N ILE A 8 -26.89 -12.32 14.63
CA ILE A 8 -27.57 -13.39 15.36
C ILE A 8 -29.06 -13.45 14.94
N PRO A 9 -29.63 -14.64 14.71
CA PRO A 9 -31.03 -14.76 14.30
C PRO A 9 -31.99 -14.53 15.48
N GLY A 10 -33.09 -13.82 15.23
CA GLY A 10 -34.09 -13.41 16.23
C GLY A 10 -35.01 -14.51 16.81
N GLY A 11 -35.06 -15.73 16.23
CA GLY A 11 -35.99 -16.82 16.61
C GLY A 11 -37.45 -16.49 16.25
N SER A 12 -38.24 -17.37 15.60
CA SER A 12 -38.50 -18.77 15.95
C SER A 12 -37.89 -19.79 15.00
N LEU A 13 -37.00 -20.65 15.50
CA LEU A 13 -36.71 -21.95 14.90
C LEU A 13 -36.30 -22.93 16.02
N MET A 14 -37.27 -23.64 16.58
CA MET A 14 -37.05 -24.93 17.22
C MET A 14 -37.85 -25.95 16.39
N PRO A 15 -37.21 -26.96 15.79
CA PRO A 15 -37.91 -28.16 15.37
C PRO A 15 -38.51 -28.83 16.61
N GLU A 16 -39.72 -29.37 16.47
CA GLU A 16 -40.44 -30.06 17.53
C GLU A 16 -39.58 -31.15 18.20
N GLY A 17 -39.38 -31.03 19.52
CA GLY A 17 -39.13 -32.18 20.37
C GLY A 17 -37.78 -32.25 21.10
N VAL A 18 -37.51 -31.34 22.05
CA VAL A 18 -36.94 -31.69 23.37
C VAL A 18 -37.45 -30.68 24.40
N ALA A 19 -38.05 -31.15 25.49
CA ALA A 19 -38.54 -30.32 26.59
C ALA A 19 -37.36 -29.74 27.40
N GLY A 20 -36.90 -28.54 27.02
CA GLY A 20 -36.04 -27.67 27.83
C GLY A 20 -36.81 -26.44 28.27
N VAL A 21 -36.52 -25.92 29.46
CA VAL A 21 -37.04 -24.62 29.94
C VAL A 21 -36.71 -23.55 28.88
N PRO A 22 -37.64 -22.65 28.51
CA PRO A 22 -37.33 -21.60 27.53
C PRO A 22 -36.17 -20.73 28.05
N GLU A 23 -35.11 -20.58 27.26
CA GLU A 23 -34.05 -19.60 27.55
C GLU A 23 -34.65 -18.19 27.54
N SER A 24 -34.28 -17.36 28.53
CA SER A 24 -34.68 -15.95 28.58
C SER A 24 -34.21 -15.20 27.31
N PRO A 25 -34.91 -14.13 26.89
CA PRO A 25 -34.48 -13.30 25.76
C PRO A 25 -33.02 -12.85 25.87
N VAL A 26 -32.59 -12.45 27.07
CA VAL A 26 -31.19 -12.08 27.37
C VAL A 26 -30.24 -13.25 27.14
N SER A 27 -30.56 -14.44 27.68
CA SER A 27 -29.73 -15.64 27.51
C SER A 27 -29.57 -16.02 26.03
N GLN A 28 -30.59 -15.81 25.20
CA GLN A 28 -30.50 -16.07 23.76
C GLN A 28 -29.56 -15.10 23.03
N ILE A 29 -29.57 -13.81 23.40
CA ILE A 29 -28.64 -12.82 22.83
C ILE A 29 -27.22 -13.15 23.25
N VAL A 30 -27.00 -13.29 24.57
CA VAL A 30 -25.68 -13.51 25.16
C VAL A 30 -25.03 -14.80 24.63
N SER A 31 -25.77 -15.92 24.62
CA SER A 31 -25.23 -17.21 24.17
C SER A 31 -24.85 -17.20 22.68
N LYS A 32 -25.62 -16.53 21.82
CA LYS A 32 -25.32 -16.42 20.38
C LYS A 32 -24.15 -15.47 20.11
N CYS A 33 -24.10 -14.32 20.77
CA CYS A 33 -22.96 -13.40 20.66
C CYS A 33 -21.66 -14.07 21.12
N ARG A 34 -21.66 -14.68 22.31
CA ARG A 34 -20.49 -15.41 22.83
C ARG A 34 -20.09 -16.58 21.94
N PHE A 35 -21.05 -17.30 21.37
CA PHE A 35 -20.76 -18.34 20.39
C PHE A 35 -20.01 -17.77 19.17
N LEU A 36 -20.49 -16.69 18.55
CA LEU A 36 -19.82 -16.08 17.39
C LEU A 36 -18.40 -15.61 17.74
N LEU A 37 -18.23 -14.91 18.86
CA LEU A 37 -16.91 -14.47 19.32
C LEU A 37 -15.97 -15.67 19.56
N SER A 38 -16.47 -16.73 20.19
CA SER A 38 -15.69 -17.96 20.41
C SER A 38 -15.34 -18.71 19.13
N ALA A 39 -16.17 -18.60 18.09
CA ALA A 39 -15.89 -19.15 16.76
C ALA A 39 -14.81 -18.34 16.01
N GLY A 40 -14.51 -17.13 16.49
CA GLY A 40 -13.46 -16.26 15.96
C GLY A 40 -13.96 -15.20 14.97
N TYR A 41 -15.20 -14.73 15.15
CA TYR A 41 -15.66 -13.43 14.64
C TYR A 41 -15.08 -12.29 15.48
N ASP A 42 -14.87 -11.12 14.87
CA ASP A 42 -14.33 -9.94 15.55
C ASP A 42 -15.41 -9.16 16.31
N CYS A 43 -16.65 -9.22 15.82
CA CYS A 43 -17.81 -8.53 16.37
C CYS A 43 -19.11 -9.26 16.01
N THR A 44 -20.22 -8.78 16.54
CA THR A 44 -21.56 -9.37 16.38
C THR A 44 -22.58 -8.31 16.02
N GLU A 45 -23.72 -8.76 15.50
CA GLU A 45 -24.86 -7.90 15.17
C GLU A 45 -26.16 -8.58 15.60
N CYS A 46 -27.21 -7.82 15.88
CA CYS A 46 -28.53 -8.37 16.20
C CYS A 46 -29.67 -7.56 15.59
N ALA A 47 -30.88 -8.13 15.58
CA ALA A 47 -32.08 -7.42 15.17
C ALA A 47 -32.65 -6.56 16.32
N GLY A 48 -33.08 -5.35 16.02
CA GLY A 48 -33.70 -4.41 16.96
C GLY A 48 -35.01 -4.94 17.56
N GLY A 49 -35.67 -5.89 16.89
CA GLY A 49 -36.78 -6.65 17.45
C GLY A 49 -36.40 -7.42 18.73
N MET A 50 -35.18 -7.94 18.82
CA MET A 50 -34.68 -8.63 20.01
C MET A 50 -34.46 -7.69 21.19
N LEU A 51 -34.06 -6.44 20.92
CA LEU A 51 -33.78 -5.44 21.96
C LEU A 51 -35.04 -4.72 22.43
N ALA A 52 -35.91 -4.34 21.48
CA ALA A 52 -37.09 -3.54 21.79
C ALA A 52 -38.11 -4.26 22.68
N GLY A 53 -38.10 -5.61 22.69
CA GLY A 53 -38.99 -6.43 23.49
C GLY A 53 -38.50 -6.68 24.93
N LEU A 54 -37.28 -6.30 25.27
CA LEU A 54 -36.72 -6.52 26.61
C LEU A 54 -37.40 -5.62 27.64
N SER A 55 -37.68 -6.15 28.82
CA SER A 55 -38.04 -5.38 30.02
C SER A 55 -36.84 -4.59 30.55
N ASP A 56 -37.08 -3.61 31.42
CA ASP A 56 -35.99 -2.80 32.00
C ASP A 56 -35.06 -3.62 32.90
N ASP A 57 -35.55 -4.74 33.47
CA ASP A 57 -34.74 -5.68 34.24
C ASP A 57 -33.83 -6.49 33.33
N GLU A 58 -34.36 -6.98 32.20
CA GLU A 58 -33.59 -7.69 31.17
C GLU A 58 -32.55 -6.79 30.49
N ILE A 59 -32.84 -5.49 30.28
CA ILE A 59 -31.86 -4.53 29.76
C ILE A 59 -30.69 -4.36 30.74
N ARG A 60 -30.98 -4.30 32.05
CA ARG A 60 -29.92 -4.22 33.08
C ARG A 60 -29.11 -5.51 33.10
N GLU A 61 -29.75 -6.66 33.04
CA GLU A 61 -29.08 -7.97 32.96
C GLU A 61 -28.17 -8.06 31.73
N LEU A 62 -28.66 -7.65 30.55
CA LEU A 62 -27.88 -7.66 29.31
C LEU A 62 -26.68 -6.72 29.36
N ALA A 63 -26.83 -5.54 29.97
CA ALA A 63 -25.72 -4.61 30.18
C ALA A 63 -24.68 -5.17 31.15
N GLU A 64 -25.12 -5.80 32.26
CA GLU A 64 -24.21 -6.48 33.20
C GLU A 64 -23.44 -7.63 32.53
N GLU A 65 -24.09 -8.40 31.65
CA GLU A 65 -23.43 -9.46 30.90
C GLU A 65 -22.39 -8.91 29.91
N ASN A 66 -22.67 -7.77 29.28
CA ASN A 66 -21.73 -7.07 28.39
C ASN A 66 -20.53 -6.46 29.15
N ASP A 67 -20.75 -5.92 30.35
CA ASP A 67 -19.68 -5.37 31.19
C ASP A 67 -18.74 -6.48 31.70
N ARG A 68 -19.27 -7.69 31.95
CA ARG A 68 -18.48 -8.85 32.36
C ARG A 68 -17.63 -9.40 31.22
N ASP A 69 -18.23 -9.53 30.05
CA ASP A 69 -17.62 -10.10 28.85
C ASP A 69 -18.28 -9.48 27.62
N PRO A 70 -17.60 -8.54 26.93
CA PRO A 70 -18.20 -7.76 25.86
C PRO A 70 -18.87 -8.63 24.78
N LEU A 71 -20.12 -8.33 24.47
CA LEU A 71 -20.90 -9.04 23.45
C LEU A 71 -20.45 -8.69 22.02
N GLY A 72 -19.58 -7.69 21.88
CA GLY A 72 -19.00 -7.27 20.60
C GLY A 72 -20.03 -6.72 19.62
N LEU A 73 -21.19 -6.28 20.10
CA LEU A 73 -22.29 -5.76 19.27
C LEU A 73 -21.85 -4.48 18.56
N VAL A 74 -21.68 -4.55 17.24
CA VAL A 74 -21.24 -3.40 16.42
C VAL A 74 -22.43 -2.68 15.78
N ALA A 75 -23.47 -3.42 15.42
CA ALA A 75 -24.64 -2.91 14.71
C ALA A 75 -25.93 -3.56 15.21
N VAL A 76 -27.05 -2.86 14.98
CA VAL A 76 -28.41 -3.35 15.20
C VAL A 76 -29.25 -3.11 13.95
N ASN A 77 -29.76 -4.17 13.35
CA ASN A 77 -30.60 -4.08 12.14
C ASN A 77 -32.10 -4.15 12.43
N SER A 78 -32.94 -4.04 11.40
CA SER A 78 -34.40 -4.22 11.52
C SER A 78 -35.04 -3.36 12.64
N LEU A 79 -34.76 -2.05 12.64
CA LEU A 79 -35.20 -1.11 13.70
C LEU A 79 -36.72 -1.07 13.87
N PHE A 80 -37.46 -1.11 12.77
CA PHE A 80 -38.91 -0.92 12.74
C PHE A 80 -39.68 -2.14 12.21
N PRO A 81 -40.87 -2.44 12.76
CA PRO A 81 -41.78 -3.43 12.17
C PRO A 81 -42.16 -3.06 10.73
N GLY A 82 -42.23 -4.06 9.85
CA GLY A 82 -42.42 -3.85 8.40
C GLY A 82 -43.80 -3.31 8.00
N ASP A 83 -44.79 -3.37 8.88
CA ASP A 83 -46.15 -2.86 8.67
C ASP A 83 -46.32 -1.38 9.03
N TRP A 84 -45.32 -0.78 9.68
CA TRP A 84 -45.33 0.65 10.00
C TRP A 84 -45.26 1.51 8.73
N LYS A 85 -45.68 2.77 8.81
CA LYS A 85 -45.76 3.67 7.65
C LYS A 85 -44.93 4.93 7.89
N LEU A 86 -43.61 4.75 7.92
CA LEU A 86 -42.63 5.80 8.26
C LEU A 86 -42.64 6.96 7.25
N ALA A 87 -42.96 6.65 5.98
CA ALA A 87 -43.07 7.62 4.90
C ALA A 87 -44.48 8.24 4.77
N HIS A 88 -45.41 7.99 5.70
CA HIS A 88 -46.74 8.60 5.67
C HIS A 88 -46.68 10.03 6.24
N PRO A 89 -47.04 11.08 5.46
CA PRO A 89 -46.92 12.47 5.92
C PRO A 89 -47.69 12.79 7.20
N ASP A 90 -48.87 12.15 7.37
CA ASP A 90 -49.76 12.38 8.51
C ASP A 90 -49.62 11.31 9.62
N ALA A 91 -48.56 10.49 9.61
CA ALA A 91 -48.38 9.46 10.65
C ALA A 91 -48.10 10.10 12.01
N ASP A 92 -48.70 9.54 13.07
CA ASP A 92 -48.24 9.77 14.43
C ASP A 92 -46.87 9.11 14.61
N ARG A 93 -45.82 9.93 14.71
CA ARG A 93 -44.42 9.49 14.84
C ARG A 93 -44.00 9.23 16.28
N THR A 94 -44.85 9.55 17.26
CA THR A 94 -44.57 9.33 18.68
C THR A 94 -44.13 7.87 18.99
N PRO A 95 -44.86 6.82 18.54
CA PRO A 95 -44.41 5.45 18.74
C PRO A 95 -43.12 5.10 17.98
N PHE A 96 -42.82 5.81 16.89
CA PHE A 96 -41.61 5.58 16.10
C PHE A 96 -40.37 6.03 16.86
N TYR A 97 -40.39 7.27 17.36
CA TYR A 97 -39.30 7.81 18.16
C TYR A 97 -39.17 7.10 19.50
N ALA A 98 -40.27 6.76 20.18
CA ALA A 98 -40.22 6.02 21.45
C ALA A 98 -39.54 4.65 21.31
N ARG A 99 -39.81 3.94 20.21
CA ARG A 99 -39.13 2.67 19.92
C ARG A 99 -37.64 2.87 19.60
N ALA A 100 -37.32 3.85 18.76
CA ALA A 100 -35.95 4.15 18.37
C ALA A 100 -35.10 4.57 19.57
N ASP A 101 -35.58 5.51 20.38
CA ASP A 101 -34.95 5.98 21.62
C ASP A 101 -34.66 4.81 22.57
N ARG A 102 -35.62 3.91 22.76
CA ARG A 102 -35.41 2.69 23.56
C ARG A 102 -34.30 1.81 23.00
N ILE A 103 -34.28 1.55 21.69
CA ILE A 103 -33.23 0.72 21.06
C ILE A 103 -31.87 1.41 21.18
N PHE A 104 -31.79 2.71 20.88
CA PHE A 104 -30.54 3.47 20.93
C PHE A 104 -29.98 3.58 22.35
N GLY A 105 -30.84 3.75 23.36
CA GLY A 105 -30.41 3.70 24.76
C GLY A 105 -29.89 2.32 25.20
N ILE A 106 -30.37 1.23 24.59
CA ILE A 106 -29.78 -0.10 24.79
C ILE A 106 -28.43 -0.19 24.05
N MET A 107 -28.35 0.27 22.80
CA MET A 107 -27.11 0.29 22.03
C MET A 107 -26.00 1.08 22.73
N GLU A 108 -26.32 2.23 23.31
CA GLU A 108 -25.40 3.04 24.12
C GLU A 108 -24.81 2.24 25.27
N LYS A 109 -25.65 1.50 26.02
CA LYS A 109 -25.22 0.62 27.13
C LYS A 109 -24.33 -0.54 26.66
N LEU A 110 -24.54 -1.02 25.43
CA LEU A 110 -23.79 -2.14 24.87
C LEU A 110 -22.56 -1.71 24.06
N GLY A 111 -22.39 -0.40 23.82
CA GLY A 111 -21.32 0.13 22.98
C GLY A 111 -21.51 -0.09 21.47
N ALA A 112 -22.73 -0.35 21.01
CA ALA A 112 -23.04 -0.57 19.59
C ALA A 112 -23.09 0.75 18.82
N SER A 113 -22.38 0.82 17.70
CA SER A 113 -22.15 2.08 16.98
C SER A 113 -23.16 2.36 15.88
N PHE A 114 -23.71 1.33 15.23
CA PHE A 114 -24.50 1.51 14.00
C PHE A 114 -25.93 0.99 14.13
N ALA A 115 -26.90 1.85 13.82
CA ALA A 115 -28.30 1.49 13.71
C ALA A 115 -28.68 1.40 12.23
N VAL A 116 -29.05 0.22 11.75
CA VAL A 116 -29.35 -0.01 10.33
C VAL A 116 -30.80 0.32 10.01
N PHE A 117 -30.99 1.35 9.19
CA PHE A 117 -32.30 1.75 8.67
C PHE A 117 -32.71 0.88 7.46
N GLY A 118 -32.98 -0.40 7.73
CA GLY A 118 -33.23 -1.45 6.72
C GLY A 118 -34.67 -1.97 6.61
N SER A 119 -35.64 -1.40 7.34
CA SER A 119 -37.03 -1.91 7.34
C SER A 119 -37.80 -1.52 6.06
N GLY A 120 -37.59 -2.23 4.95
CA GLY A 120 -38.12 -1.93 3.60
C GLY A 120 -39.64 -1.66 3.54
N GLY A 121 -40.44 -2.58 4.07
CA GLY A 121 -41.90 -2.41 4.11
C GLY A 121 -42.36 -1.20 4.94
N ALA A 122 -41.57 -0.85 5.98
CA ALA A 122 -41.89 0.26 6.88
C ALA A 122 -41.63 1.64 6.24
N ARG A 123 -40.57 1.72 5.43
CA ARG A 123 -40.07 2.96 4.83
C ARG A 123 -40.50 3.19 3.39
N SER A 124 -41.16 2.20 2.75
CA SER A 124 -41.64 2.33 1.37
C SER A 124 -42.51 3.57 1.19
N LEU A 125 -42.26 4.32 0.11
CA LEU A 125 -43.04 5.48 -0.28
C LEU A 125 -44.45 5.07 -0.66
N ILE A 126 -45.41 5.94 -0.37
CA ILE A 126 -46.83 5.73 -0.66
C ILE A 126 -47.16 6.50 -1.95
N PRO A 127 -47.36 5.82 -3.10
CA PRO A 127 -47.48 6.49 -4.40
C PRO A 127 -48.62 7.52 -4.47
N GLU A 128 -49.70 7.33 -3.71
CA GLU A 128 -50.85 8.23 -3.67
C GLU A 128 -50.64 9.47 -2.79
N LYS A 129 -49.47 9.61 -2.14
CA LYS A 129 -49.14 10.71 -1.21
C LYS A 129 -47.96 11.53 -1.73
N GLU A 130 -48.25 12.71 -2.26
CA GLU A 130 -47.26 13.62 -2.90
C GLU A 130 -46.04 13.93 -2.01
N ASN A 131 -46.24 14.08 -0.69
CA ASN A 131 -45.18 14.42 0.26
C ASN A 131 -44.51 13.21 0.92
N SER A 132 -44.71 11.98 0.42
CA SER A 132 -44.21 10.77 1.08
C SER A 132 -42.68 10.73 1.18
N CYS A 133 -41.97 11.16 0.13
CA CYS A 133 -40.51 11.22 0.12
C CYS A 133 -39.98 12.25 1.12
N THR A 134 -40.51 13.48 1.08
CA THR A 134 -40.16 14.54 2.03
C THR A 134 -40.41 14.11 3.47
N ALA A 135 -41.57 13.48 3.73
CA ALA A 135 -41.88 12.95 5.05
C ALA A 135 -40.85 11.91 5.51
N LEU A 136 -40.42 11.00 4.64
CA LEU A 136 -39.38 10.02 4.96
C LEU A 136 -38.05 10.69 5.27
N TYR A 137 -37.60 11.66 4.47
CA TYR A 137 -36.32 12.35 4.69
C TYR A 137 -36.32 13.15 5.99
N ASP A 138 -37.43 13.83 6.30
CA ASP A 138 -37.58 14.53 7.58
C ASP A 138 -37.59 13.54 8.75
N PHE A 139 -38.20 12.37 8.59
CA PHE A 139 -38.13 11.32 9.61
C PHE A 139 -36.69 10.82 9.81
N VAL A 140 -35.96 10.53 8.73
CA VAL A 140 -34.56 10.05 8.77
C VAL A 140 -33.63 11.08 9.42
N LYS A 141 -33.77 12.37 9.11
CA LYS A 141 -32.97 13.45 9.74
C LYS A 141 -33.23 13.55 11.24
N GLU A 142 -34.50 13.54 11.66
CA GLU A 142 -34.83 13.57 13.09
C GLU A 142 -34.39 12.29 13.82
N LEU A 143 -34.48 11.13 13.15
CA LEU A 143 -33.97 9.87 13.67
C LEU A 143 -32.44 9.86 13.79
N GLY A 144 -31.73 10.47 12.83
CA GLY A 144 -30.29 10.66 12.85
C GLY A 144 -29.84 11.51 14.04
N LYS A 145 -30.54 12.60 14.35
CA LYS A 145 -30.29 13.42 15.55
C LYS A 145 -30.50 12.62 16.84
N LEU A 146 -31.58 11.84 16.90
CA LEU A 146 -31.88 10.98 18.05
C LEU A 146 -30.81 9.89 18.24
N ALA A 147 -30.35 9.26 17.16
CA ALA A 147 -29.25 8.31 17.22
C ALA A 147 -27.97 8.99 17.75
N SER A 148 -27.67 10.20 17.25
CA SER A 148 -26.49 10.97 17.65
C SER A 148 -26.47 11.29 19.14
N SER A 149 -27.63 11.59 19.75
CA SER A 149 -27.71 11.84 21.20
C SER A 149 -27.38 10.62 22.07
N HIS A 150 -27.38 9.42 21.49
CA HIS A 150 -26.94 8.17 22.14
C HIS A 150 -25.54 7.71 21.69
N GLY A 151 -24.81 8.52 20.92
CA GLY A 151 -23.52 8.12 20.33
C GLY A 151 -23.65 7.07 19.23
N VAL A 152 -24.85 6.89 18.66
CA VAL A 152 -25.15 5.94 17.59
C VAL A 152 -25.21 6.67 16.25
N THR A 153 -24.66 6.05 15.22
CA THR A 153 -24.75 6.50 13.82
C THR A 153 -25.86 5.73 13.09
N LEU A 154 -26.72 6.44 12.36
CA LEU A 154 -27.74 5.82 11.53
C LEU A 154 -27.13 5.47 10.17
N VAL A 155 -27.23 4.22 9.73
CA VAL A 155 -26.79 3.78 8.40
C VAL A 155 -27.98 3.34 7.55
N ILE A 156 -28.15 3.95 6.39
CA ILE A 156 -29.22 3.59 5.44
C ILE A 156 -28.77 2.39 4.64
N GLU A 157 -29.55 1.32 4.71
CA GLU A 157 -29.33 0.10 3.92
C GLU A 157 -30.17 0.15 2.64
N PRO A 158 -29.56 0.09 1.45
CA PRO A 158 -30.31 -0.10 0.22
C PRO A 158 -30.84 -1.53 0.10
N LEU A 159 -32.10 -1.69 -0.33
CA LEU A 159 -32.74 -3.00 -0.47
C LEU A 159 -33.30 -3.18 -1.88
N ARG A 160 -33.33 -4.42 -2.37
CA ARG A 160 -33.89 -4.73 -3.70
C ARG A 160 -35.35 -4.27 -3.85
N ARG A 161 -35.80 -4.03 -5.09
CA ARG A 161 -37.15 -3.53 -5.45
C ARG A 161 -38.28 -4.41 -4.95
N ALA A 162 -38.01 -5.70 -4.74
CA ALA A 162 -38.98 -6.62 -4.18
C ALA A 162 -39.38 -6.29 -2.73
N GLU A 163 -38.58 -5.48 -2.01
CA GLU A 163 -38.75 -5.19 -0.58
C GLU A 163 -39.05 -3.71 -0.29
N THR A 164 -38.70 -2.80 -1.21
CA THR A 164 -38.92 -1.36 -1.07
C THR A 164 -38.95 -0.66 -2.44
N ASN A 165 -39.54 0.52 -2.50
CA ASN A 165 -39.51 1.41 -3.68
C ASN A 165 -38.62 2.66 -3.49
N VAL A 166 -37.86 2.72 -2.39
CA VAL A 166 -36.94 3.81 -2.05
C VAL A 166 -35.67 3.27 -1.43
N PHE A 167 -34.56 3.96 -1.73
CA PHE A 167 -33.20 3.51 -1.39
C PHE A 167 -32.98 2.11 -1.96
N VAL A 168 -33.21 1.95 -3.27
CA VAL A 168 -33.12 0.63 -3.91
C VAL A 168 -31.67 0.25 -4.19
N THR A 169 -30.84 1.24 -4.53
CA THR A 169 -29.44 1.04 -4.89
C THR A 169 -28.52 1.91 -4.05
N VAL A 170 -27.25 1.50 -3.92
CA VAL A 170 -26.20 2.30 -3.27
C VAL A 170 -26.06 3.70 -3.88
N PRO A 171 -26.05 3.89 -5.21
CA PRO A 171 -26.07 5.22 -5.80
C PRO A 171 -27.28 6.07 -5.39
N GLU A 172 -28.49 5.51 -5.45
CA GLU A 172 -29.72 6.21 -5.07
C GLU A 172 -29.70 6.67 -3.60
N ALA A 173 -29.33 5.75 -2.69
CA ALA A 173 -29.25 6.07 -1.27
C ALA A 173 -28.10 7.04 -0.95
N GLY A 174 -26.94 6.86 -1.58
CA GLY A 174 -25.78 7.73 -1.40
C GLY A 174 -26.04 9.18 -1.85
N ASP A 175 -26.69 9.35 -2.99
CA ASP A 175 -27.10 10.68 -3.48
C ASP A 175 -28.14 11.32 -2.55
N ALA A 176 -29.11 10.53 -2.05
CA ALA A 176 -30.08 11.00 -1.06
C ALA A 176 -29.42 11.42 0.27
N ILE A 177 -28.42 10.66 0.75
CA ILE A 177 -27.66 11.01 1.96
C ILE A 177 -26.92 12.34 1.75
N ARG A 178 -26.27 12.52 0.60
CA ARG A 178 -25.60 13.78 0.25
C ARG A 178 -26.58 14.94 0.20
N GLU A 179 -27.79 14.72 -0.31
CA GLU A 179 -28.87 15.72 -0.32
C GLU A 179 -29.34 16.09 1.09
N MET A 180 -29.52 15.09 1.97
CA MET A 180 -29.92 15.32 3.37
C MET A 180 -28.83 16.08 4.15
N ASN A 181 -27.55 15.90 3.79
CA ASN A 181 -26.39 16.59 4.34
C ASN A 181 -26.35 16.55 5.89
N ASP A 182 -26.59 15.37 6.46
CA ASP A 182 -26.52 15.10 7.89
C ASP A 182 -25.31 14.21 8.19
N PRO A 183 -24.35 14.63 9.03
CA PRO A 183 -23.13 13.86 9.29
C PRO A 183 -23.38 12.55 10.07
N ASN A 184 -24.55 12.39 10.70
CA ASN A 184 -24.90 11.19 11.46
C ASN A 184 -25.77 10.19 10.67
N VAL A 185 -26.06 10.50 9.40
CA VAL A 185 -26.78 9.62 8.47
C VAL A 185 -25.80 9.17 7.39
N LEU A 186 -25.42 7.90 7.45
CA LEU A 186 -24.37 7.33 6.60
C LEU A 186 -24.90 6.11 5.84
N LEU A 187 -24.03 5.43 5.09
CA LEU A 187 -24.43 4.41 4.12
C LEU A 187 -24.01 3.02 4.58
N LEU A 188 -24.87 2.05 4.29
CA LEU A 188 -24.56 0.61 4.32
C LEU A 188 -24.54 0.03 2.91
N TYR A 189 -23.66 -0.94 2.66
CA TYR A 189 -23.67 -1.75 1.43
C TYR A 189 -24.04 -3.19 1.76
N ASP A 190 -25.16 -3.69 1.24
CA ASP A 190 -25.54 -5.10 1.32
C ASP A 190 -25.25 -5.81 -0.01
N SER A 191 -24.40 -6.84 0.02
CA SER A 191 -23.97 -7.55 -1.20
C SER A 191 -25.10 -8.32 -1.89
N PHE A 192 -26.07 -8.85 -1.14
CA PHE A 192 -27.18 -9.61 -1.69
C PHE A 192 -28.14 -8.69 -2.46
N HIS A 193 -28.53 -7.57 -1.87
CA HIS A 193 -29.42 -6.61 -2.51
C HIS A 193 -28.79 -5.99 -3.76
N MET A 194 -27.51 -5.63 -3.70
CA MET A 194 -26.81 -5.03 -4.85
C MET A 194 -26.55 -6.04 -5.97
N ALA A 195 -26.39 -7.32 -5.65
CA ALA A 195 -26.32 -8.38 -6.66
C ALA A 195 -27.65 -8.56 -7.40
N GLU A 196 -28.76 -8.62 -6.66
CA GLU A 196 -30.12 -8.78 -7.24
C GLU A 196 -30.52 -7.58 -8.12
N GLU A 197 -30.13 -6.36 -7.73
CA GLU A 197 -30.39 -5.14 -8.52
C GLU A 197 -29.38 -4.92 -9.66
N GLY A 198 -28.35 -5.77 -9.78
CA GLY A 198 -27.33 -5.66 -10.83
C GLY A 198 -26.50 -4.37 -10.73
N VAL A 199 -26.26 -3.88 -9.51
CA VAL A 199 -25.48 -2.65 -9.27
C VAL A 199 -24.01 -2.91 -9.57
N ASP A 200 -23.38 -1.98 -10.32
CA ASP A 200 -21.95 -2.03 -10.59
C ASP A 200 -21.13 -1.88 -9.30
N LEU A 201 -20.15 -2.76 -9.09
CA LEU A 201 -19.33 -2.77 -7.88
C LEU A 201 -18.45 -1.51 -7.74
N GLY A 202 -18.26 -0.71 -8.81
CA GLY A 202 -17.65 0.61 -8.72
C GLY A 202 -18.40 1.55 -7.78
N ALA A 203 -19.67 1.28 -7.47
CA ALA A 203 -20.42 1.99 -6.44
C ALA A 203 -19.74 1.94 -5.06
N VAL A 204 -19.01 0.87 -4.73
CA VAL A 204 -18.24 0.79 -3.47
C VAL A 204 -17.24 1.94 -3.37
N ARG A 205 -16.46 2.18 -4.43
CA ARG A 205 -15.45 3.24 -4.45
C ARG A 205 -16.07 4.63 -4.56
N ASN A 206 -17.14 4.78 -5.33
CA ASN A 206 -17.80 6.08 -5.58
C ASN A 206 -18.48 6.67 -4.33
N TYR A 207 -18.79 5.82 -3.35
CA TYR A 207 -19.47 6.19 -2.10
C TYR A 207 -18.69 5.73 -0.85
N ALA A 208 -17.39 5.46 -0.99
CA ALA A 208 -16.53 4.99 0.11
C ALA A 208 -16.47 5.99 1.28
N ASP A 209 -16.59 7.29 0.99
CA ASP A 209 -16.66 8.38 1.97
C ASP A 209 -17.85 8.26 2.93
N LEU A 210 -18.98 7.72 2.45
CA LEU A 210 -20.22 7.56 3.22
C LEU A 210 -20.37 6.18 3.87
N LEU A 211 -19.66 5.17 3.36
CA LEU A 211 -19.82 3.78 3.77
C LEU A 211 -19.28 3.56 5.20
N ARG A 212 -20.10 2.99 6.09
CA ARG A 212 -19.71 2.70 7.49
C ARG A 212 -19.98 1.28 7.97
N HIS A 213 -20.89 0.57 7.31
CA HIS A 213 -21.20 -0.83 7.61
C HIS A 213 -21.51 -1.58 6.33
N CYS A 214 -21.35 -2.90 6.34
CA CYS A 214 -21.64 -3.75 5.18
C CYS A 214 -22.32 -5.05 5.61
N HIS A 215 -23.23 -5.54 4.78
CA HIS A 215 -23.82 -6.87 4.90
C HIS A 215 -23.39 -7.77 3.75
N ILE A 216 -23.31 -9.08 4.01
CA ILE A 216 -22.92 -10.08 3.02
C ILE A 216 -23.79 -11.35 3.10
N ALA A 217 -24.31 -11.77 1.95
CA ALA A 217 -25.05 -13.02 1.75
C ALA A 217 -24.98 -13.47 0.29
N GLU A 218 -25.37 -14.72 -0.01
CA GLU A 218 -25.43 -15.23 -1.39
C GLU A 218 -26.78 -14.92 -2.04
N ALA A 219 -26.74 -14.29 -3.22
CA ALA A 219 -27.89 -14.17 -4.12
C ALA A 219 -28.05 -15.45 -4.96
N PRO A 220 -29.28 -15.86 -5.33
CA PRO A 220 -30.56 -15.14 -5.16
C PRO A 220 -31.33 -15.53 -3.89
N LYS A 221 -30.83 -16.45 -3.07
CA LYS A 221 -31.60 -17.04 -1.94
C LYS A 221 -31.38 -16.35 -0.59
N ARG A 222 -30.48 -15.37 -0.52
CA ARG A 222 -29.96 -14.77 0.72
C ARG A 222 -29.43 -15.84 1.67
N SER A 223 -28.68 -16.78 1.12
CA SER A 223 -28.04 -17.89 1.85
C SER A 223 -26.67 -17.49 2.39
N VAL A 224 -26.09 -18.37 3.20
CA VAL A 224 -24.80 -18.15 3.86
C VAL A 224 -23.69 -17.93 2.81
N PRO A 225 -22.85 -16.89 2.95
CA PRO A 225 -21.70 -16.66 2.08
C PRO A 225 -20.88 -17.93 1.81
N GLY A 226 -20.58 -18.17 0.54
CA GLY A 226 -19.85 -19.37 0.09
C GLY A 226 -20.68 -20.64 -0.06
N SER A 227 -22.01 -20.58 0.06
CA SER A 227 -22.87 -21.73 -0.24
C SER A 227 -22.97 -22.01 -1.74
N GLU A 228 -23.19 -23.29 -2.09
CA GLU A 228 -23.25 -23.76 -3.49
C GLU A 228 -24.54 -23.36 -4.22
N ASP A 229 -25.51 -22.75 -3.53
CA ASP A 229 -26.78 -22.33 -4.12
C ASP A 229 -26.81 -20.87 -4.62
N SER A 230 -25.62 -20.27 -4.77
CA SER A 230 -25.42 -18.94 -5.33
C SER A 230 -25.62 -18.90 -6.85
N GLY A 231 -26.22 -17.82 -7.36
CA GLY A 231 -26.35 -17.54 -8.78
C GLY A 231 -25.05 -17.03 -9.43
N ASP A 232 -24.16 -16.41 -8.64
CA ASP A 232 -22.82 -15.98 -9.05
C ASP A 232 -21.84 -16.13 -7.89
N LEU A 233 -21.13 -17.27 -7.87
CA LEU A 233 -20.13 -17.61 -6.86
C LEU A 233 -18.95 -16.62 -6.78
N SER A 234 -18.78 -15.75 -7.78
CA SER A 234 -17.71 -14.76 -7.84
C SER A 234 -18.10 -13.39 -7.27
N TYR A 235 -19.39 -13.08 -7.12
CA TYR A 235 -19.85 -11.75 -6.75
C TYR A 235 -19.26 -11.29 -5.41
N ASN A 236 -19.42 -12.09 -4.35
CA ASN A 236 -18.93 -11.75 -3.02
C ASN A 236 -17.39 -11.61 -2.97
N ARG A 237 -16.64 -12.36 -3.78
CA ARG A 237 -15.19 -12.20 -3.92
C ARG A 237 -14.83 -10.87 -4.60
N ARG A 238 -15.56 -10.48 -5.64
CA ARG A 238 -15.36 -9.18 -6.32
C ARG A 238 -15.74 -8.02 -5.40
N PHE A 239 -16.84 -8.14 -4.65
CA PHE A 239 -17.23 -7.19 -3.62
C PHE A 239 -16.15 -7.02 -2.54
N ALA A 240 -15.63 -8.11 -1.98
CA ALA A 240 -14.56 -8.08 -0.99
C ALA A 240 -13.32 -7.32 -1.51
N ARG A 241 -12.90 -7.57 -2.76
CA ARG A 241 -11.80 -6.84 -3.40
C ARG A 241 -12.07 -5.35 -3.52
N GLU A 242 -13.29 -4.95 -3.84
CA GLU A 242 -13.64 -3.54 -3.97
C GLU A 242 -13.67 -2.82 -2.62
N LEU A 243 -14.12 -3.48 -1.54
CA LEU A 243 -14.00 -2.92 -0.18
C LEU A 243 -12.55 -2.71 0.23
N ILE A 244 -11.69 -3.71 -0.01
CA ILE A 244 -10.25 -3.62 0.30
C ILE A 244 -9.61 -2.47 -0.47
N ARG A 245 -9.87 -2.38 -1.79
CA ARG A 245 -9.36 -1.29 -2.64
C ARG A 245 -9.84 0.09 -2.22
N ALA A 246 -11.06 0.19 -1.70
CA ALA A 246 -11.61 1.44 -1.18
C ALA A 246 -11.02 1.85 0.18
N GLY A 247 -10.16 1.02 0.79
CA GLY A 247 -9.59 1.29 2.11
C GLY A 247 -10.60 1.17 3.25
N TYR A 248 -11.70 0.43 3.03
CA TYR A 248 -12.73 0.23 4.07
C TYR A 248 -12.16 -0.50 5.28
N ASP A 249 -12.38 0.03 6.47
CA ASP A 249 -11.86 -0.48 7.74
C ASP A 249 -12.96 -0.83 8.76
N GLY A 250 -14.23 -0.76 8.33
CA GLY A 250 -15.39 -1.11 9.14
C GLY A 250 -15.68 -2.61 9.20
N ALA A 251 -16.88 -2.95 9.68
CA ALA A 251 -17.34 -4.33 9.80
C ALA A 251 -18.09 -4.81 8.55
N VAL A 252 -18.03 -6.11 8.27
CA VAL A 252 -18.88 -6.80 7.30
C VAL A 252 -19.62 -7.91 8.04
N SER A 253 -20.95 -7.79 8.16
CA SER A 253 -21.80 -8.76 8.85
C SER A 253 -22.41 -9.77 7.88
N ILE A 254 -22.33 -11.06 8.21
CA ILE A 254 -23.20 -12.06 7.57
C ILE A 254 -24.65 -11.79 7.96
N GLU A 255 -25.51 -11.54 6.98
CA GLU A 255 -26.94 -11.32 7.19
C GLU A 255 -27.75 -12.18 6.20
N CYS A 256 -28.04 -13.41 6.61
CA CYS A 256 -28.62 -14.43 5.75
C CYS A 256 -29.64 -15.33 6.47
N GLY A 257 -30.37 -16.11 5.68
CA GLY A 257 -31.17 -17.22 6.20
C GLY A 257 -30.28 -18.39 6.61
N PHE A 258 -30.15 -18.63 7.92
CA PHE A 258 -29.44 -19.79 8.47
C PHE A 258 -30.34 -21.04 8.48
N LYS A 259 -29.82 -22.18 8.03
CA LYS A 259 -30.47 -23.50 8.19
C LYS A 259 -30.15 -24.08 9.56
N ASP A 260 -28.87 -24.05 9.93
CA ASP A 260 -28.37 -24.35 11.27
C ASP A 260 -27.39 -23.25 11.66
N PHE A 261 -27.80 -22.34 12.55
CA PHE A 261 -27.04 -21.13 12.86
C PHE A 261 -25.58 -21.43 13.24
N LYS A 262 -25.32 -22.42 14.09
CA LYS A 262 -23.96 -22.68 14.57
C LYS A 262 -23.06 -23.19 13.45
N THR A 263 -23.53 -24.18 12.70
CA THR A 263 -22.76 -24.79 11.60
C THR A 263 -22.56 -23.80 10.46
N ASP A 264 -23.63 -23.08 10.10
CA ASP A 264 -23.60 -22.13 9.00
C ASP A 264 -22.76 -20.89 9.34
N ALA A 265 -22.81 -20.37 10.57
CA ALA A 265 -21.96 -19.26 10.99
C ALA A 265 -20.47 -19.63 10.94
N VAL A 266 -20.09 -20.85 11.32
CA VAL A 266 -18.69 -21.30 11.20
C VAL A 266 -18.27 -21.43 9.74
N ARG A 267 -19.14 -21.97 8.88
CA ARG A 267 -18.88 -22.06 7.43
C ARG A 267 -18.72 -20.67 6.80
N GLY A 268 -19.64 -19.76 7.11
CA GLY A 268 -19.61 -18.39 6.62
C GLY A 268 -18.34 -17.65 7.05
N LEU A 269 -17.90 -17.84 8.30
CA LEU A 269 -16.65 -17.26 8.80
C LEU A 269 -15.44 -17.76 8.02
N ALA A 270 -15.37 -19.06 7.74
CA ALA A 270 -14.27 -19.64 6.97
C ALA A 270 -14.19 -19.02 5.56
N TYR A 271 -15.34 -18.86 4.90
CA TYR A 271 -15.43 -18.20 3.60
C TYR A 271 -15.05 -16.72 3.67
N MET A 272 -15.57 -15.96 4.64
CA MET A 272 -15.19 -14.56 4.84
C MET A 272 -13.67 -14.41 5.06
N LYS A 273 -13.08 -15.25 5.93
CA LYS A 273 -11.64 -15.28 6.17
C LYS A 273 -10.85 -15.60 4.91
N GLU A 274 -11.42 -16.34 3.96
CA GLU A 274 -10.80 -16.66 2.67
C GLU A 274 -10.89 -15.47 1.70
N ILE A 275 -12.07 -14.89 1.48
CA ILE A 275 -12.27 -13.84 0.46
C ILE A 275 -11.68 -12.50 0.88
N PHE A 276 -11.61 -12.25 2.19
CA PHE A 276 -10.92 -11.10 2.77
C PHE A 276 -9.45 -11.43 3.11
N LYS A 277 -8.99 -12.66 2.82
CA LYS A 277 -7.56 -12.97 2.75
C LYS A 277 -7.05 -12.54 1.39
N GLU A 278 -6.07 -11.65 1.37
CA GLU A 278 -5.30 -11.32 0.18
C GLU A 278 -4.35 -12.47 -0.19
N ILE A 279 -4.86 -13.68 -0.47
CA ILE A 279 -4.02 -14.79 -0.94
C ILE A 279 -3.99 -14.77 -2.46
N THR A 280 -2.91 -14.22 -2.99
CA THR A 280 -2.43 -14.55 -4.33
C THR A 280 -1.20 -15.43 -4.17
N THR A 281 -1.18 -16.57 -4.87
CA THR A 281 -0.06 -17.51 -4.86
C THR A 281 0.55 -17.57 -6.25
N VAL A 282 1.88 -17.56 -6.33
CA VAL A 282 2.64 -17.65 -7.59
C VAL A 282 3.75 -18.67 -7.43
N GLU A 283 3.97 -19.49 -8.45
CA GLU A 283 5.14 -20.35 -8.53
C GLU A 283 6.32 -19.60 -9.16
N VAL A 284 7.49 -19.69 -8.52
CA VAL A 284 8.71 -19.05 -8.98
C VAL A 284 9.85 -20.04 -8.95
N THR A 285 10.55 -20.20 -10.08
CA THR A 285 11.75 -21.03 -10.17
C THR A 285 12.92 -20.18 -10.67
N PRO A 286 13.83 -19.74 -9.78
CA PRO A 286 14.96 -18.92 -10.18
C PRO A 286 15.92 -19.66 -11.12
N ALA A 287 16.30 -19.01 -12.22
CA ALA A 287 17.29 -19.55 -13.16
C ALA A 287 18.73 -19.57 -12.59
N ARG A 288 18.94 -18.94 -11.42
CA ARG A 288 20.21 -18.86 -10.68
C ARG A 288 19.97 -18.75 -9.18
N ASP A 289 21.04 -18.80 -8.39
CA ASP A 289 20.97 -18.51 -6.96
C ASP A 289 20.63 -17.02 -6.76
N CYS A 290 19.60 -16.74 -5.95
CA CYS A 290 19.27 -15.41 -5.44
C CYS A 290 19.66 -15.34 -3.96
N ARG A 291 20.37 -14.29 -3.55
CA ARG A 291 20.75 -14.05 -2.15
C ARG A 291 20.35 -12.64 -1.72
N GLU A 292 19.17 -12.56 -1.10
CA GLU A 292 18.51 -11.33 -0.66
C GLU A 292 18.36 -10.30 -1.77
N GLU A 293 17.94 -10.71 -2.96
CA GLU A 293 17.93 -9.83 -4.13
C GLU A 293 16.52 -9.33 -4.47
N PRO A 294 16.38 -8.08 -4.93
CA PRO A 294 15.09 -7.58 -5.41
C PRO A 294 14.69 -8.28 -6.72
N VAL A 295 13.72 -9.18 -6.64
CA VAL A 295 13.16 -9.94 -7.76
C VAL A 295 11.74 -9.45 -8.01
N TYR A 296 11.47 -9.03 -9.25
CA TYR A 296 10.12 -8.71 -9.69
C TYR A 296 9.42 -9.97 -10.20
N ILE A 297 8.22 -10.25 -9.67
CA ILE A 297 7.42 -11.41 -10.03
C ILE A 297 6.13 -10.92 -10.70
N PRO A 298 5.95 -11.12 -12.01
CA PRO A 298 4.71 -10.75 -12.68
C PRO A 298 3.56 -11.64 -12.21
N VAL A 299 2.36 -11.07 -12.07
CA VAL A 299 1.14 -11.81 -11.71
C VAL A 299 0.17 -11.76 -12.89
N LYS A 300 0.00 -12.88 -13.62
CA LYS A 300 -0.96 -12.97 -14.74
C LYS A 300 -2.39 -13.10 -14.21
N GLU A 301 -3.32 -12.32 -14.78
CA GLU A 301 -4.79 -12.42 -14.60
C GLU A 301 -5.25 -12.82 -13.19
N GLY A 302 -4.95 -11.94 -12.25
CA GLY A 302 -5.43 -11.90 -10.87
C GLY A 302 -4.87 -10.61 -10.32
N ALA A 303 -5.74 -9.71 -9.83
CA ALA A 303 -5.27 -8.41 -9.35
C ALA A 303 -4.22 -8.65 -8.27
N VAL A 304 -2.98 -8.18 -8.51
CA VAL A 304 -1.95 -8.06 -7.48
C VAL A 304 -2.66 -7.56 -6.22
N PRO A 305 -2.50 -8.25 -5.07
CA PRO A 305 -3.15 -7.81 -3.87
C PRO A 305 -2.78 -6.35 -3.59
N PRO A 306 -3.75 -5.46 -3.31
CA PRO A 306 -3.47 -4.04 -3.18
C PRO A 306 -2.46 -3.75 -2.06
N ILE A 307 -2.36 -4.62 -1.05
CA ILE A 307 -1.37 -4.51 0.02
C ILE A 307 -0.62 -5.84 0.14
N VAL A 308 0.63 -5.84 -0.33
CA VAL A 308 1.57 -6.92 -0.08
C VAL A 308 2.69 -6.39 0.80
N THR A 309 2.93 -7.06 1.92
CA THR A 309 4.08 -6.80 2.82
C THR A 309 4.97 -8.03 2.94
N SER A 310 4.47 -9.23 2.65
CA SER A 310 5.26 -10.46 2.71
C SER A 310 4.91 -11.44 1.60
N ALA A 311 5.91 -12.25 1.22
CA ALA A 311 5.76 -13.45 0.42
C ALA A 311 6.22 -14.66 1.24
N LYS A 312 5.34 -15.67 1.39
CA LYS A 312 5.58 -16.86 2.23
C LYS A 312 5.74 -18.11 1.38
N CYS A 313 6.71 -18.96 1.71
CA CYS A 313 6.87 -20.30 1.14
C CYS A 313 7.36 -21.27 2.22
N GLY A 314 6.47 -22.13 2.73
CA GLY A 314 6.73 -22.93 3.92
C GLY A 314 7.06 -22.04 5.13
N ASP A 315 8.19 -22.29 5.79
CA ASP A 315 8.66 -21.51 6.94
C ASP A 315 9.44 -20.24 6.55
N ARG A 316 9.68 -20.01 5.25
CA ARG A 316 10.40 -18.83 4.76
C ARG A 316 9.44 -17.70 4.47
N ILE A 317 9.78 -16.52 4.97
CA ILE A 317 9.02 -15.28 4.79
C ILE A 317 9.98 -14.23 4.23
N PHE A 318 9.59 -13.59 3.13
CA PHE A 318 10.37 -12.59 2.42
C PHE A 318 9.66 -11.24 2.46
N PRO A 319 10.39 -10.11 2.62
CA PRO A 319 9.82 -8.79 2.37
C PRO A 319 9.31 -8.69 0.94
N ALA A 320 8.08 -8.24 0.77
CA ALA A 320 7.42 -8.15 -0.53
C ALA A 320 6.57 -6.89 -0.62
N SER A 321 6.42 -6.32 -1.81
CA SER A 321 5.60 -5.12 -2.03
C SER A 321 4.87 -5.19 -3.37
N ALA A 322 3.60 -4.78 -3.34
CA ALA A 322 2.75 -4.73 -4.51
C ALA A 322 3.29 -3.69 -5.51
N MET A 323 3.25 -4.05 -6.79
CA MET A 323 3.55 -3.16 -7.93
C MET A 323 2.36 -3.17 -8.89
N ALA A 324 2.40 -2.34 -9.94
CA ALA A 324 1.27 -2.17 -10.85
C ALA A 324 0.76 -3.49 -11.51
N ASP A 325 1.67 -4.39 -11.90
CA ASP A 325 1.39 -5.62 -12.63
C ASP A 325 2.10 -6.86 -12.05
N GLY A 326 2.59 -6.76 -10.81
CA GLY A 326 3.30 -7.84 -10.13
C GLY A 326 3.66 -7.51 -8.69
N VAL A 327 4.58 -8.29 -8.13
CA VAL A 327 5.07 -8.13 -6.76
C VAL A 327 6.60 -8.08 -6.78
N LEU A 328 7.18 -7.09 -6.12
CA LEU A 328 8.61 -7.04 -5.86
C LEU A 328 8.90 -7.81 -4.56
N VAL A 329 9.83 -8.76 -4.59
CA VAL A 329 10.21 -9.59 -3.43
C VAL A 329 11.71 -9.53 -3.20
N ILE A 330 12.14 -9.36 -1.94
CA ILE A 330 13.54 -9.54 -1.54
C ILE A 330 13.79 -11.03 -1.34
N LEU A 331 14.21 -11.68 -2.43
CA LEU A 331 14.21 -13.13 -2.54
C LEU A 331 15.59 -13.73 -2.24
N THR A 332 15.58 -14.77 -1.41
CA THR A 332 16.69 -15.73 -1.29
C THR A 332 16.19 -17.08 -1.75
N ALA A 333 16.81 -17.69 -2.77
CA ALA A 333 16.46 -19.01 -3.29
C ALA A 333 17.58 -19.62 -4.13
N LYS A 334 17.58 -20.94 -4.27
CA LYS A 334 18.58 -21.66 -5.08
C LYS A 334 18.16 -21.78 -6.53
N ARG A 335 19.14 -21.86 -7.43
CA ARG A 335 18.92 -22.17 -8.83
C ARG A 335 18.08 -23.44 -8.98
N GLY A 336 16.99 -23.36 -9.74
CA GLY A 336 16.12 -24.49 -10.04
C GLY A 336 15.20 -24.92 -8.88
N GLU A 337 15.22 -24.20 -7.75
CA GLU A 337 14.28 -24.40 -6.66
C GLU A 337 12.90 -23.81 -7.04
N THR A 338 11.85 -24.63 -7.09
CA THR A 338 10.48 -24.15 -7.26
C THR A 338 9.92 -23.69 -5.91
N LEU A 339 9.55 -22.41 -5.84
CA LEU A 339 8.92 -21.79 -4.68
C LEU A 339 7.45 -21.50 -4.98
N THR A 340 6.55 -21.93 -4.10
CA THR A 340 5.14 -21.52 -4.12
C THR A 340 4.97 -20.34 -3.17
N LEU A 341 5.08 -19.12 -3.69
CA LEU A 341 5.01 -17.88 -2.91
C LEU A 341 3.57 -17.47 -2.70
N THR A 342 3.14 -17.36 -1.45
CA THR A 342 1.84 -16.80 -1.06
C THR A 342 2.03 -15.38 -0.54
N PHE A 343 1.41 -14.41 -1.22
CA PHE A 343 1.44 -13.01 -0.81
C PHE A 343 0.48 -12.76 0.36
N SER A 344 0.86 -11.84 1.25
CA SER A 344 0.08 -11.45 2.43
C SER A 344 0.40 -10.00 2.83
N SER A 345 -0.51 -9.40 3.60
CA SER A 345 -0.34 -8.13 4.31
C SER A 345 0.23 -8.29 5.73
N ASP A 346 0.65 -9.51 6.10
CA ASP A 346 1.38 -9.74 7.36
C ASP A 346 2.81 -9.18 7.29
N PRO A 347 3.33 -8.55 8.36
CA PRO A 347 4.72 -8.11 8.43
C PRO A 347 5.71 -9.30 8.41
N VAL A 348 6.97 -9.03 8.03
CA VAL A 348 8.04 -10.04 8.04
C VAL A 348 8.80 -9.95 9.36
N PRO A 349 8.70 -10.94 10.27
CA PRO A 349 9.40 -10.89 11.55
C PRO A 349 10.92 -10.86 11.36
N GLY A 350 11.59 -9.88 11.98
CA GLY A 350 13.05 -9.79 12.02
C GLY A 350 13.72 -9.36 10.70
N ALA A 351 12.96 -9.07 9.64
CA ALA A 351 13.52 -8.37 8.49
C ALA A 351 13.91 -6.94 8.89
N PRO A 352 14.96 -6.36 8.25
CA PRO A 352 15.17 -4.92 8.35
C PRO A 352 13.94 -4.17 7.80
N ASN A 353 13.87 -2.86 8.01
CA ASN A 353 12.88 -1.98 7.36
C ASN A 353 13.64 -0.83 6.71
N ALA A 354 13.44 -0.61 5.41
CA ALA A 354 13.95 0.57 4.72
C ALA A 354 12.95 1.72 4.90
N GLU A 355 13.39 2.84 5.46
CA GLU A 355 12.51 3.97 5.80
C GLU A 355 13.09 5.29 5.29
N LEU A 356 12.19 6.22 4.94
CA LEU A 356 12.52 7.58 4.52
C LEU A 356 11.98 8.58 5.52
N LEU A 357 12.85 9.50 5.95
CA LEU A 357 12.51 10.56 6.90
C LEU A 357 12.82 11.92 6.23
N PRO A 358 11.82 12.55 5.57
CA PRO A 358 11.99 13.87 4.97
C PRO A 358 12.21 14.97 6.04
N GLU A 359 13.16 15.85 5.77
CA GLU A 359 13.48 17.04 6.56
C GLU A 359 13.58 18.27 5.63
N GLU A 360 13.80 19.47 6.20
CA GLU A 360 13.77 20.74 5.45
C GLU A 360 14.74 20.78 4.25
N HIS A 361 15.94 20.20 4.40
CA HIS A 361 17.00 20.24 3.39
C HIS A 361 17.63 18.88 3.09
N LYS A 362 17.00 17.80 3.54
CA LYS A 362 17.47 16.44 3.29
C LYS A 362 16.34 15.40 3.38
N VAL A 363 16.57 14.23 2.81
CA VAL A 363 15.80 13.00 3.12
C VAL A 363 16.76 12.02 3.77
N GLU A 364 16.55 11.71 5.04
CA GLU A 364 17.29 10.65 5.72
C GLU A 364 16.75 9.28 5.30
N VAL A 365 17.66 8.34 5.04
CA VAL A 365 17.34 6.97 4.64
C VAL A 365 17.92 6.02 5.67
N THR A 366 17.06 5.22 6.31
CA THR A 366 17.48 4.21 7.29
C THR A 366 17.14 2.81 6.79
N ILE A 367 17.90 1.81 7.24
CA ILE A 367 17.61 0.39 7.01
C ILE A 367 17.79 -0.35 8.33
N GLY A 368 16.70 -0.95 8.84
CA GLY A 368 16.70 -1.64 10.13
C GLY A 368 16.94 -0.70 11.32
N GLY A 369 16.51 0.57 11.20
CA GLY A 369 16.75 1.60 12.22
C GLY A 369 18.16 2.20 12.23
N HIS A 370 19.04 1.77 11.33
CA HIS A 370 20.39 2.31 11.18
C HIS A 370 20.47 3.25 9.97
N LEU A 371 21.17 4.38 10.12
CA LEU A 371 21.39 5.34 9.03
C LEU A 371 22.13 4.67 7.86
N PHE A 372 21.47 4.59 6.70
CA PHE A 372 22.08 4.14 5.46
C PHE A 372 22.73 5.30 4.70
N SER A 373 22.02 6.41 4.53
CA SER A 373 22.53 7.65 3.92
C SER A 373 21.52 8.80 4.06
N GLU A 374 21.83 9.95 3.48
CA GLU A 374 20.96 11.13 3.44
C GLU A 374 21.02 11.74 2.03
N TYR A 375 19.89 12.01 1.39
CA TYR A 375 19.86 12.85 0.19
C TYR A 375 19.82 14.31 0.60
N VAL A 376 20.91 15.04 0.38
CA VAL A 376 21.08 16.43 0.81
C VAL A 376 20.80 17.37 -0.37
N PHE A 377 19.91 18.33 -0.16
CA PHE A 377 19.52 19.33 -1.16
C PHE A 377 19.53 20.76 -0.59
N ASP A 378 20.39 21.00 0.39
CA ASP A 378 20.61 22.32 0.99
C ASP A 378 21.00 23.37 -0.08
N PRO A 379 20.28 24.51 -0.17
CA PRO A 379 20.56 25.55 -1.16
C PRO A 379 21.93 26.21 -1.00
N ALA A 380 22.59 26.09 0.16
CA ALA A 380 23.94 26.57 0.40
C ALA A 380 25.00 25.78 -0.40
N ILE A 381 24.67 24.57 -0.87
CA ILE A 381 25.57 23.73 -1.66
C ILE A 381 25.21 23.87 -3.15
N PRO A 382 26.18 23.95 -4.08
CA PRO A 382 25.90 24.15 -5.51
C PRO A 382 24.99 23.11 -6.19
N LYS A 383 24.97 21.88 -5.69
CA LYS A 383 24.19 20.77 -6.25
C LYS A 383 23.85 19.72 -5.19
N PRO A 384 22.64 19.11 -5.24
CA PRO A 384 22.26 18.01 -4.36
C PRO A 384 23.17 16.79 -4.53
N PHE A 385 23.23 15.97 -3.49
CA PHE A 385 23.98 14.70 -3.52
C PHE A 385 23.37 13.71 -2.52
N PHE A 386 23.61 12.43 -2.78
CA PHE A 386 23.32 11.36 -1.83
C PHE A 386 24.58 11.15 -0.97
N GLY A 387 24.47 11.46 0.31
CA GLY A 387 25.51 11.54 1.33
C GLY A 387 26.24 10.22 1.56
N GLN A 388 27.08 10.16 2.61
CA GLN A 388 27.89 8.95 2.85
C GLN A 388 26.98 7.74 2.99
N VAL A 389 27.22 6.75 2.14
CA VAL A 389 26.53 5.46 2.23
C VAL A 389 27.25 4.63 3.28
N LYS A 390 26.52 4.13 4.27
CA LYS A 390 27.08 3.47 5.47
C LYS A 390 26.57 2.04 5.63
N ASP A 391 27.40 1.19 6.26
CA ASP A 391 26.95 -0.08 6.83
C ASP A 391 26.16 0.15 8.13
N ASP A 392 25.63 -0.92 8.73
CA ASP A 392 24.82 -0.86 9.96
C ASP A 392 25.62 -0.38 11.20
N ARG A 393 26.94 -0.48 11.16
CA ARG A 393 27.90 0.01 12.16
C ARG A 393 28.35 1.44 11.91
N GLY A 394 27.85 2.09 10.85
CA GLY A 394 28.18 3.47 10.49
C GLY A 394 29.50 3.63 9.73
N ASN A 395 30.14 2.55 9.28
CA ASN A 395 31.33 2.65 8.43
C ASN A 395 30.94 3.08 7.01
N PRO A 396 31.53 4.14 6.45
CA PRO A 396 31.17 4.62 5.13
C PRO A 396 31.77 3.74 4.02
N PHE A 397 31.06 3.58 2.91
CA PHE A 397 31.59 3.09 1.63
C PHE A 397 32.17 4.24 0.79
N THR A 398 31.56 5.42 0.90
CA THR A 398 31.85 6.61 0.10
C THR A 398 32.38 7.77 0.97
N ARG A 399 33.18 8.63 0.37
CA ARG A 399 33.77 9.80 1.05
C ARG A 399 32.83 11.00 0.95
N LEU A 400 32.67 11.70 2.06
CA LEU A 400 32.14 13.05 2.11
C LEU A 400 33.05 13.88 3.01
N ASP A 401 33.73 14.84 2.40
CA ASP A 401 34.62 15.76 3.11
C ASP A 401 34.45 17.14 2.49
N LEU A 402 33.68 18.01 3.17
CA LEU A 402 33.39 19.35 2.68
C LEU A 402 34.54 20.34 2.92
N THR A 403 35.63 19.90 3.56
CA THR A 403 36.78 20.75 3.91
C THR A 403 37.95 20.61 2.94
N VAL A 404 37.96 19.54 2.13
CA VAL A 404 39.04 19.27 1.18
C VAL A 404 39.03 20.26 0.02
N LYS A 405 40.22 20.65 -0.43
CA LYS A 405 40.39 21.53 -1.61
C LYS A 405 40.52 20.76 -2.92
N GLU A 406 40.85 19.48 -2.86
CA GLU A 406 40.95 18.60 -4.03
C GLU A 406 39.55 18.13 -4.42
N HIS A 407 39.11 18.44 -5.64
CA HIS A 407 37.80 18.01 -6.15
C HIS A 407 36.62 18.20 -5.17
N PRO A 408 36.40 19.41 -4.61
CA PRO A 408 35.39 19.66 -3.55
C PRO A 408 33.94 19.35 -3.98
N HIS A 409 33.72 19.22 -5.29
CA HIS A 409 32.46 18.85 -5.90
C HIS A 409 32.14 17.34 -5.86
N GLN A 410 33.13 16.47 -5.61
CA GLN A 410 32.93 15.02 -5.57
C GLN A 410 32.39 14.59 -4.19
N ARG A 411 31.08 14.75 -4.00
CA ARG A 411 30.40 14.46 -2.72
C ARG A 411 29.67 13.12 -2.76
N SER A 412 30.27 12.10 -2.15
CA SER A 412 29.71 10.74 -2.07
C SER A 412 29.12 10.28 -3.41
N VAL A 413 27.80 10.09 -3.53
CA VAL A 413 27.12 9.77 -4.79
C VAL A 413 26.40 11.03 -5.29
N PHE A 414 26.71 11.49 -6.49
CA PHE A 414 26.20 12.75 -7.01
C PHE A 414 25.84 12.66 -8.49
N ILE A 415 24.91 13.53 -8.91
CA ILE A 415 24.54 13.72 -10.30
C ILE A 415 25.17 14.99 -10.85
N ALA A 416 25.89 14.89 -11.97
CA ALA A 416 26.57 16.03 -12.57
C ALA A 416 26.91 15.82 -14.06
N VAL A 417 26.96 16.92 -14.82
CA VAL A 417 27.39 16.96 -16.22
C VAL A 417 28.26 18.19 -16.43
N GLY A 418 29.45 18.01 -17.01
CA GLY A 418 30.48 19.06 -17.10
C GLY A 418 30.30 20.08 -18.21
N ASP A 419 29.38 19.88 -19.14
CA ASP A 419 28.98 20.89 -20.11
C ASP A 419 27.51 20.71 -20.48
N VAL A 420 26.68 21.67 -20.07
CA VAL A 420 25.27 21.78 -20.39
C VAL A 420 25.05 23.12 -21.11
N ASN A 421 24.89 23.10 -22.43
CA ASN A 421 24.76 24.31 -23.26
C ASN A 421 25.89 25.34 -23.07
N GLY A 422 27.12 24.87 -22.86
CA GLY A 422 28.31 25.70 -22.62
C GLY A 422 28.57 26.02 -21.15
N VAL A 423 27.77 25.50 -20.22
CA VAL A 423 27.89 25.75 -18.77
C VAL A 423 28.40 24.51 -18.06
N ASP A 424 29.46 24.66 -17.27
CA ASP A 424 29.99 23.59 -16.42
C ASP A 424 29.11 23.39 -15.18
N CYS A 425 28.42 22.24 -15.10
CA CYS A 425 27.60 21.85 -13.95
C CYS A 425 28.23 20.68 -13.17
N TRP A 426 29.51 20.37 -13.42
CA TRP A 426 30.27 19.36 -12.69
C TRP A 426 31.23 20.00 -11.70
N ASN A 427 32.11 20.86 -12.19
CA ASN A 427 33.06 21.56 -11.33
C ASN A 427 32.37 22.72 -10.61
N GLU A 428 33.00 23.19 -9.54
CA GLU A 428 32.55 24.34 -8.75
C GLU A 428 33.57 25.48 -8.88
N THR A 429 33.94 25.78 -10.13
CA THR A 429 34.82 26.89 -10.52
C THR A 429 34.05 28.19 -10.62
N PRO A 430 34.70 29.37 -10.65
CA PRO A 430 33.99 30.62 -10.92
C PRO A 430 33.12 30.51 -12.18
N ASN A 431 31.85 30.94 -12.08
CA ASN A 431 30.81 30.87 -13.11
C ASN A 431 30.29 29.45 -13.46
N HIS A 432 30.42 28.50 -12.54
CA HIS A 432 29.74 27.20 -12.66
C HIS A 432 28.20 27.34 -12.64
N GLY A 433 27.49 26.34 -13.18
CA GLY A 433 26.05 26.22 -13.08
C GLY A 433 25.58 25.65 -11.73
N TYR A 434 24.31 25.84 -11.41
CA TYR A 434 23.71 25.34 -10.17
C TYR A 434 22.67 24.27 -10.45
N VAL A 435 22.54 23.33 -9.51
CA VAL A 435 21.41 22.40 -9.44
C VAL A 435 20.66 22.71 -8.16
N ARG A 436 19.36 23.00 -8.29
CA ARG A 436 18.50 23.43 -7.18
C ARG A 436 17.31 22.51 -7.07
N ASN A 437 17.09 21.93 -5.90
CA ASN A 437 15.91 21.12 -5.67
C ASN A 437 14.67 22.01 -5.64
N GLU A 438 13.64 21.59 -6.37
CA GLU A 438 12.33 22.24 -6.42
C GLU A 438 11.27 21.43 -5.65
N GLY A 439 11.59 20.19 -5.26
CA GLY A 439 10.73 19.37 -4.43
C GLY A 439 11.17 17.90 -4.35
N ILE A 440 10.66 17.22 -3.34
CA ILE A 440 10.71 15.77 -3.17
C ILE A 440 9.28 15.23 -3.30
N GLU A 441 9.09 14.25 -4.16
CA GLU A 441 7.78 13.64 -4.49
C GLU A 441 7.84 12.11 -4.35
N SER A 442 6.66 11.48 -4.34
CA SER A 442 6.52 10.02 -4.33
C SER A 442 7.35 9.34 -3.23
N VAL A 443 7.38 9.93 -2.03
CA VAL A 443 8.06 9.36 -0.86
C VAL A 443 7.28 8.14 -0.38
N GLU A 444 7.91 6.98 -0.44
CA GLU A 444 7.32 5.69 -0.12
C GLU A 444 8.29 4.85 0.72
N SER A 445 7.78 4.23 1.78
CA SER A 445 8.48 3.21 2.56
C SER A 445 7.61 1.96 2.58
N ALA A 446 7.92 1.01 1.70
CA ALA A 446 7.24 -0.26 1.55
C ALA A 446 8.07 -1.39 2.17
N SER A 447 7.48 -2.57 2.33
CA SER A 447 8.17 -3.69 2.98
C SER A 447 9.42 -4.17 2.20
N ALA A 448 9.40 -4.16 0.86
CA ALA A 448 10.55 -4.58 0.06
C ALA A 448 11.52 -3.43 -0.28
N PHE A 449 11.11 -2.18 -0.19
CA PHE A 449 11.93 -1.03 -0.63
C PHE A 449 11.44 0.30 -0.05
N ALA A 450 12.31 1.30 -0.09
CA ALA A 450 12.01 2.70 0.11
C ALA A 450 12.35 3.49 -1.17
N SER A 451 11.52 4.45 -1.57
CA SER A 451 11.77 5.26 -2.77
C SER A 451 11.26 6.69 -2.64
N PHE A 452 11.97 7.63 -3.27
CA PHE A 452 11.51 9.00 -3.47
C PHE A 452 12.00 9.53 -4.82
N THR A 453 11.37 10.60 -5.30
CA THR A 453 11.76 11.31 -6.52
C THR A 453 12.18 12.73 -6.17
N ALA A 454 13.41 13.11 -6.52
CA ALA A 454 13.89 14.48 -6.39
C ALA A 454 13.73 15.22 -7.72
N ASN A 455 13.09 16.38 -7.71
CA ASN A 455 12.95 17.24 -8.88
C ASN A 455 13.89 18.44 -8.75
N ASN A 456 14.73 18.66 -9.75
CA ASN A 456 15.79 19.65 -9.71
C ASN A 456 15.78 20.56 -10.95
N LEU A 457 16.00 21.85 -10.74
CA LEU A 457 16.25 22.84 -11.79
C LEU A 457 17.75 23.05 -11.95
N TRP A 458 18.23 22.92 -13.19
CA TRP A 458 19.59 23.24 -13.55
C TRP A 458 19.64 24.64 -14.14
N THR A 459 20.57 25.47 -13.68
CA THR A 459 20.74 26.85 -14.14
C THR A 459 22.18 27.18 -14.48
N ASP A 460 22.39 28.24 -15.26
CA ASP A 460 23.70 28.87 -15.34
C ASP A 460 24.03 29.66 -14.07
N HIS A 461 25.21 30.28 -14.05
CA HIS A 461 25.71 31.10 -12.94
C HIS A 461 24.84 32.32 -12.60
N ASP A 462 24.05 32.83 -13.54
CA ASP A 462 23.15 33.97 -13.36
C ASP A 462 21.73 33.51 -12.95
N GLY A 463 21.51 32.20 -12.80
CA GLY A 463 20.22 31.62 -12.46
C GLY A 463 19.29 31.41 -13.66
N LYS A 464 19.78 31.56 -14.90
CA LYS A 464 18.98 31.26 -16.10
C LYS A 464 18.78 29.75 -16.23
N PRO A 465 17.53 29.27 -16.38
CA PRO A 465 17.24 27.85 -16.55
C PRO A 465 17.93 27.23 -17.78
N LEU A 466 18.47 26.02 -17.59
CA LEU A 466 19.10 25.20 -18.63
C LEU A 466 18.26 23.95 -18.95
N LEU A 467 17.87 23.19 -17.92
CA LEU A 467 17.05 21.97 -18.03
C LEU A 467 16.36 21.66 -16.70
N ARG A 468 15.40 20.72 -16.71
CA ARG A 468 14.89 20.08 -15.50
C ARG A 468 15.39 18.65 -15.38
N GLU A 469 15.61 18.21 -14.16
CA GLU A 469 15.98 16.85 -13.81
C GLU A 469 14.92 16.27 -12.87
N SER A 470 14.57 15.00 -13.07
CA SER A 470 13.82 14.21 -12.10
C SER A 470 14.59 12.93 -11.84
N THR A 471 15.02 12.72 -10.60
CA THR A 471 15.80 11.54 -10.19
C THR A 471 15.02 10.72 -9.19
N ARG A 472 14.66 9.48 -9.55
CA ARG A 472 14.10 8.50 -8.62
C ARG A 472 15.22 7.71 -7.98
N TYR A 473 15.24 7.70 -6.65
CA TYR A 473 16.10 6.86 -5.82
C TYR A 473 15.27 5.73 -5.24
N THR A 474 15.74 4.48 -5.35
CA THR A 474 15.10 3.31 -4.75
C THR A 474 16.13 2.50 -3.97
N VAL A 475 15.89 2.34 -2.67
CA VAL A 475 16.73 1.56 -1.75
C VAL A 475 15.96 0.32 -1.36
N TYR A 476 16.57 -0.85 -1.52
CA TYR A 476 15.90 -2.12 -1.23
C TYR A 476 16.13 -2.59 0.20
N ASN A 477 15.14 -3.26 0.77
CA ASN A 477 15.14 -3.72 2.15
C ASN A 477 15.98 -5.01 2.32
N GLN A 478 17.30 -4.84 2.21
CA GLN A 478 18.30 -5.92 2.24
C GLN A 478 19.20 -5.82 3.47
N SER A 479 19.81 -6.94 3.88
CA SER A 479 20.81 -6.96 4.96
C SER A 479 22.09 -6.19 4.58
N GLU A 480 23.02 -6.05 5.54
CA GLU A 480 24.33 -5.43 5.29
C GLU A 480 25.22 -6.24 4.31
N GLU A 481 24.89 -7.51 4.03
CA GLU A 481 25.70 -8.33 3.12
C GLU A 481 25.81 -7.69 1.72
N CYS A 482 24.69 -7.17 1.20
CA CYS A 482 24.63 -6.42 -0.04
C CYS A 482 23.35 -5.59 -0.12
N ARG A 483 23.49 -4.26 -0.16
CA ARG A 483 22.40 -3.30 -0.36
C ARG A 483 22.48 -2.71 -1.76
N ALA A 484 21.35 -2.62 -2.43
CA ALA A 484 21.22 -1.98 -3.73
C ALA A 484 20.56 -0.60 -3.61
N LEU A 485 21.09 0.36 -4.38
CA LEU A 485 20.51 1.66 -4.65
C LEU A 485 20.32 1.80 -6.15
N ASP A 486 19.08 1.90 -6.60
CA ASP A 486 18.74 2.19 -7.99
C ASP A 486 18.52 3.69 -8.17
N LEU A 487 19.04 4.22 -9.28
CA LEU A 487 18.85 5.59 -9.72
C LEU A 487 18.23 5.58 -11.12
N ALA A 488 17.16 6.33 -11.32
CA ALA A 488 16.63 6.67 -12.63
C ALA A 488 16.63 8.20 -12.78
N VAL A 489 17.58 8.73 -13.56
CA VAL A 489 17.83 10.16 -13.76
C VAL A 489 17.26 10.57 -15.10
N THR A 490 16.22 11.39 -15.11
CA THR A 490 15.58 11.92 -16.33
C THR A 490 15.86 13.40 -16.48
N PHE A 491 16.60 13.77 -17.53
CA PHE A 491 16.81 15.15 -17.96
C PHE A 491 15.74 15.56 -18.98
N ARG A 492 15.13 16.74 -18.82
CA ARG A 492 14.08 17.30 -19.69
C ARG A 492 14.51 18.65 -20.26
N ALA A 493 14.39 18.79 -21.57
CA ALA A 493 14.75 19.98 -22.33
C ALA A 493 13.60 21.01 -22.36
N ASP A 494 13.15 21.43 -21.17
CA ASP A 494 11.96 22.28 -20.99
C ASP A 494 12.19 23.74 -21.41
N PHE A 495 13.45 24.17 -21.50
CA PHE A 495 13.85 25.55 -21.78
C PHE A 495 14.49 25.72 -23.17
N GLY A 496 14.25 24.77 -24.07
CA GLY A 496 14.87 24.68 -25.39
C GLY A 496 15.83 23.50 -25.47
N THR A 497 16.47 23.34 -26.63
CA THR A 497 17.41 22.24 -26.89
C THR A 497 18.54 22.23 -25.87
N VAL A 498 18.84 21.06 -25.32
CA VAL A 498 19.96 20.84 -24.39
C VAL A 498 21.06 20.10 -25.12
N ASN A 499 22.26 20.64 -25.10
CA ASN A 499 23.47 19.99 -25.62
C ASN A 499 24.39 19.65 -24.44
N PHE A 500 24.64 18.38 -24.26
CA PHE A 500 25.70 17.88 -23.41
C PHE A 500 27.01 17.80 -24.18
N GLY A 501 28.02 18.54 -23.74
CA GLY A 501 29.32 18.60 -24.40
C GLY A 501 30.23 17.40 -24.11
N PRO A 502 31.18 17.07 -25.01
CA PRO A 502 32.14 15.98 -24.82
C PRO A 502 33.30 16.39 -23.90
N THR A 503 33.02 16.73 -22.65
CA THR A 503 34.07 17.08 -21.66
C THR A 503 34.47 15.87 -20.84
N LYS A 504 35.67 15.87 -20.27
CA LYS A 504 36.15 14.78 -19.40
C LYS A 504 35.27 14.60 -18.16
N GLU A 505 34.53 15.63 -17.80
CA GLU A 505 33.62 15.74 -16.66
C GLU A 505 32.14 15.51 -17.06
N ALA A 506 31.85 14.71 -18.09
CA ALA A 506 30.51 14.64 -18.68
C ALA A 506 29.78 13.28 -18.52
N GLY A 507 29.26 12.92 -17.34
CA GLY A 507 28.21 11.90 -17.37
C GLY A 507 27.75 11.40 -16.03
N PRO A 508 26.46 11.06 -15.95
CA PRO A 508 25.62 11.71 -14.97
C PRO A 508 25.86 11.17 -13.57
N LEU A 509 26.32 9.94 -13.41
CA LEU A 509 26.58 9.36 -12.11
C LEU A 509 28.08 9.48 -11.76
N GLY A 510 28.36 10.15 -10.64
CA GLY A 510 29.66 10.16 -9.99
C GLY A 510 29.60 9.60 -8.58
N ILE A 511 30.63 8.85 -8.20
CA ILE A 511 30.83 8.33 -6.85
C ILE A 511 32.24 8.67 -6.39
N ARG A 512 32.36 9.21 -5.17
CA ARG A 512 33.62 9.41 -4.47
C ARG A 512 33.82 8.29 -3.46
N MET A 513 34.80 7.44 -3.71
CA MET A 513 35.16 6.34 -2.82
C MET A 513 35.83 6.83 -1.53
N ARG A 514 35.64 6.11 -0.42
CA ARG A 514 36.42 6.32 0.82
C ARG A 514 37.92 6.13 0.55
N ASP A 515 38.77 6.82 1.31
CA ASP A 515 40.19 6.84 1.01
C ASP A 515 40.86 5.46 1.17
N GLU A 516 40.43 4.64 2.13
CA GLU A 516 40.98 3.30 2.36
C GLU A 516 40.61 2.30 1.25
N LEU A 517 39.57 2.59 0.45
CA LEU A 517 39.20 1.80 -0.72
C LEU A 517 39.81 2.34 -2.02
N ARG A 518 40.67 3.37 -1.97
CA ARG A 518 41.39 3.79 -3.18
C ARG A 518 42.45 2.75 -3.57
N GLU A 519 42.73 2.63 -4.85
CA GLU A 519 43.80 1.78 -5.40
C GLU A 519 45.17 2.42 -5.22
N ASP A 520 45.25 3.76 -5.30
CA ASP A 520 46.53 4.47 -5.25
C ASP A 520 47.18 4.47 -3.86
N ILE A 521 46.37 4.53 -2.80
CA ILE A 521 46.83 4.63 -1.41
C ILE A 521 46.21 3.61 -0.45
N GLY A 522 45.15 2.93 -0.86
CA GLY A 522 44.34 2.06 -0.01
C GLY A 522 44.44 0.59 -0.41
N CYS A 523 43.41 -0.17 -0.04
CA CYS A 523 43.31 -1.61 -0.32
C CYS A 523 42.41 -1.95 -1.52
N GLY A 524 41.86 -0.94 -2.19
CA GLY A 524 40.87 -1.15 -3.24
C GLY A 524 41.49 -1.65 -4.54
N VAL A 525 40.74 -2.49 -5.24
CA VAL A 525 41.05 -2.98 -6.58
C VAL A 525 39.88 -2.63 -7.48
N LEU A 526 40.17 -2.02 -8.64
CA LEU A 526 39.17 -1.77 -9.66
C LEU A 526 39.05 -2.99 -10.57
N SER A 527 37.84 -3.33 -10.97
CA SER A 527 37.62 -4.34 -12.02
C SER A 527 36.39 -4.04 -12.85
N ASN A 528 36.24 -4.72 -13.98
CA ASN A 528 35.08 -4.56 -14.86
C ASN A 528 34.55 -5.89 -15.40
N SER A 529 33.38 -5.85 -16.06
CA SER A 529 32.70 -7.01 -16.63
C SER A 529 33.53 -7.81 -17.65
N TRP A 530 34.48 -7.16 -18.34
CA TRP A 530 35.37 -7.79 -19.31
C TRP A 530 36.62 -8.43 -18.69
N GLY A 531 36.76 -8.35 -17.36
CA GLY A 531 37.90 -8.89 -16.62
C GLY A 531 39.13 -7.98 -16.58
N GLY A 532 38.98 -6.70 -16.95
CA GLY A 532 40.04 -5.71 -16.73
C GLY A 532 40.24 -5.44 -15.24
N VAL A 533 41.48 -5.18 -14.83
CA VAL A 533 41.87 -4.90 -13.45
C VAL A 533 42.71 -3.61 -13.36
N GLY A 534 42.34 -2.75 -12.42
CA GLY A 534 42.99 -1.48 -12.13
C GLY A 534 42.70 -0.34 -13.11
N GLU A 535 43.18 0.87 -12.80
CA GLU A 535 42.88 2.08 -13.59
C GLU A 535 43.21 1.91 -15.09
N GLY A 536 44.37 1.32 -15.42
CA GLY A 536 44.85 1.21 -16.80
C GLY A 536 43.95 0.36 -17.71
N GLU A 537 43.24 -0.61 -17.13
CA GLU A 537 42.35 -1.53 -17.88
C GLU A 537 40.87 -1.17 -17.73
N CYS A 538 40.51 -0.32 -16.76
CA CYS A 538 39.11 0.08 -16.53
C CYS A 538 38.79 1.49 -17.06
N TRP A 539 39.72 2.44 -16.96
CA TRP A 539 39.50 3.80 -17.42
C TRP A 539 39.27 3.85 -18.94
N SER A 540 38.27 4.63 -19.38
CA SER A 540 37.83 4.80 -20.77
C SER A 540 37.22 3.57 -21.44
N ARG A 541 37.16 2.42 -20.75
CA ARG A 541 36.58 1.20 -21.32
C ARG A 541 35.07 1.21 -21.17
N SER A 542 34.40 0.68 -22.20
CA SER A 542 32.97 0.39 -22.13
C SER A 542 32.78 -0.96 -21.47
N ALA A 543 31.97 -1.01 -20.43
CA ALA A 543 31.71 -2.24 -19.66
C ALA A 543 30.31 -2.15 -19.05
N GLU A 544 29.59 -3.27 -18.99
CA GLU A 544 28.24 -3.38 -18.41
C GLU A 544 28.22 -3.00 -16.93
N TRP A 545 29.33 -3.27 -16.25
CA TRP A 545 29.55 -2.87 -14.87
C TRP A 545 31.04 -2.67 -14.59
N CYS A 546 31.31 -1.82 -13.61
CA CYS A 546 32.61 -1.72 -12.94
C CYS A 546 32.43 -1.98 -11.44
N ASP A 547 33.51 -2.39 -10.79
CA ASP A 547 33.57 -2.69 -9.36
C ASP A 547 34.81 -2.07 -8.74
N TYR A 548 34.67 -1.65 -7.49
CA TYR A 548 35.75 -1.09 -6.68
C TYR A 548 35.66 -1.65 -5.26
N ALA A 549 36.57 -2.56 -4.90
CA ALA A 549 36.46 -3.31 -3.65
C ALA A 549 37.80 -3.70 -3.04
N GLY A 550 37.80 -3.95 -1.73
CA GLY A 550 38.96 -4.39 -0.97
C GLY A 550 38.62 -4.78 0.46
N THR A 551 39.62 -5.19 1.23
CA THR A 551 39.47 -5.51 2.66
C THR A 551 40.02 -4.36 3.50
N VAL A 552 39.13 -3.54 4.05
CA VAL A 552 39.48 -2.36 4.83
C VAL A 552 39.96 -2.78 6.22
N PRO A 553 41.15 -2.35 6.68
CA PRO A 553 41.67 -2.71 8.00
C PRO A 553 40.70 -2.33 9.13
N GLY A 554 40.43 -3.27 10.05
CA GLY A 554 39.52 -3.07 11.18
C GLY A 554 38.02 -3.08 10.83
N VAL A 555 37.67 -3.04 9.55
CA VAL A 555 36.28 -3.01 9.05
C VAL A 555 35.94 -4.30 8.28
N GLY A 556 36.88 -4.87 7.52
CA GLY A 556 36.67 -6.07 6.71
C GLY A 556 36.32 -5.77 5.24
N PRO A 557 35.80 -6.74 4.48
CA PRO A 557 35.52 -6.57 3.06
C PRO A 557 34.46 -5.50 2.81
N MET A 558 34.75 -4.60 1.86
CA MET A 558 33.83 -3.58 1.36
C MET A 558 33.97 -3.48 -0.16
N GLY A 559 32.85 -3.30 -0.85
CA GLY A 559 32.84 -3.05 -2.29
C GLY A 559 31.70 -2.14 -2.72
N VAL A 560 31.96 -1.38 -3.77
CA VAL A 560 30.95 -0.63 -4.52
C VAL A 560 31.00 -1.11 -5.97
N THR A 561 29.88 -1.61 -6.47
CA THR A 561 29.73 -2.02 -7.86
C THR A 561 28.66 -1.15 -8.52
N VAL A 562 28.90 -0.68 -9.74
CA VAL A 562 27.90 0.09 -10.49
C VAL A 562 27.57 -0.64 -11.77
N PHE A 563 26.28 -0.91 -11.95
CA PHE A 563 25.69 -1.49 -13.14
C PHE A 563 25.14 -0.37 -14.03
N ASP A 564 25.53 -0.39 -15.30
CA ASP A 564 24.83 0.37 -16.34
C ASP A 564 23.53 -0.34 -16.74
N ASN A 565 22.70 0.28 -17.56
CA ASN A 565 21.45 -0.32 -18.02
C ASN A 565 21.35 -0.34 -19.54
N GLU A 566 20.89 -1.45 -20.12
CA GLU A 566 20.76 -1.60 -21.59
C GLU A 566 19.85 -0.56 -22.27
N LYS A 567 18.98 0.10 -21.49
CA LYS A 567 18.10 1.18 -21.95
C LYS A 567 18.77 2.56 -21.91
N ASN A 568 20.00 2.66 -21.43
CA ASN A 568 20.74 3.92 -21.42
C ASN A 568 21.29 4.21 -22.81
N GLU A 569 21.35 5.49 -23.15
CA GLU A 569 21.89 5.96 -24.41
C GLU A 569 23.36 5.51 -24.55
N ARG A 570 23.64 4.81 -25.65
CA ARG A 570 24.96 4.23 -25.98
C ARG A 570 25.48 3.24 -24.93
N PHE A 571 24.60 2.42 -24.36
CA PHE A 571 24.99 1.27 -23.55
C PHE A 571 26.02 0.35 -24.27
N PRO A 572 26.97 -0.27 -23.54
CA PRO A 572 27.31 0.04 -22.15
C PRO A 572 28.12 1.34 -22.05
N THR A 573 27.96 2.08 -20.97
CA THR A 573 28.65 3.34 -20.69
C THR A 573 30.16 3.14 -20.70
N ALA A 574 30.89 4.21 -20.99
CA ALA A 574 32.33 4.24 -20.84
C ALA A 574 32.67 4.78 -19.44
N TRP A 575 33.62 4.15 -18.76
CA TRP A 575 33.87 4.45 -17.35
C TRP A 575 34.99 5.47 -17.19
N HIS A 576 34.69 6.57 -16.50
CA HIS A 576 35.70 7.49 -15.97
C HIS A 576 36.01 7.11 -14.52
N ILE A 577 36.52 5.90 -14.34
CA ILE A 577 36.91 5.33 -13.05
C ILE A 577 38.41 5.49 -12.82
N ARG A 578 38.82 5.91 -11.61
CA ARG A 578 40.19 6.36 -11.31
C ARG A 578 40.72 5.78 -10.00
N SER A 579 42.03 5.52 -9.95
CA SER A 579 42.75 4.96 -8.80
C SER A 579 42.66 5.86 -7.55
N TYR A 580 42.57 7.18 -7.74
CA TYR A 580 42.40 8.15 -6.66
C TYR A 580 40.97 8.23 -6.08
N GLY A 581 40.04 7.37 -6.53
CA GLY A 581 38.72 7.18 -5.91
C GLY A 581 37.55 7.88 -6.59
N LEU A 582 37.72 8.44 -7.80
CA LEU A 582 36.57 8.84 -8.62
C LEU A 582 36.02 7.61 -9.35
N PHE A 583 34.73 7.38 -9.25
CA PHE A 583 34.03 6.31 -9.94
C PHE A 583 32.80 6.86 -10.65
N ALA A 584 32.94 7.15 -11.96
CA ALA A 584 31.89 7.80 -12.75
C ALA A 584 31.52 7.04 -14.02
N ALA A 585 30.21 6.99 -14.31
CA ALA A 585 29.66 6.50 -15.57
C ALA A 585 29.59 7.67 -16.57
N ASN A 586 30.52 7.72 -17.52
CA ASN A 586 30.71 8.87 -18.40
C ASN A 586 30.75 8.44 -19.87
N ASN A 587 29.58 8.36 -20.50
CA ASN A 587 29.50 8.08 -21.92
C ASN A 587 29.79 9.32 -22.80
N LEU A 588 29.58 10.54 -22.31
CA LEU A 588 29.65 11.74 -23.16
C LEU A 588 31.08 12.11 -23.55
N TYR A 589 32.06 11.88 -22.68
CA TYR A 589 33.46 12.15 -23.02
C TYR A 589 33.97 11.19 -24.10
N PHE A 590 33.81 9.89 -23.86
CA PHE A 590 34.44 8.85 -24.67
C PHE A 590 33.65 8.47 -25.91
N LYS A 591 32.33 8.72 -25.91
CA LYS A 591 31.45 8.43 -27.05
C LYS A 591 30.91 9.69 -27.73
N GLY A 592 31.37 10.87 -27.31
CA GLY A 592 30.97 12.18 -27.84
C GLY A 592 29.74 12.77 -27.14
N GLY A 593 29.50 14.07 -27.34
CA GLY A 593 28.36 14.78 -26.75
C GLY A 593 27.00 14.21 -27.16
N LEU A 594 25.94 14.74 -26.56
CA LEU A 594 24.58 14.28 -26.76
C LEU A 594 23.61 15.46 -26.75
N THR A 595 22.60 15.43 -27.61
CA THR A 595 21.59 16.50 -27.70
C THR A 595 20.23 15.94 -27.31
N ILE A 596 19.51 16.67 -26.45
CA ILE A 596 18.10 16.46 -26.14
C ILE A 596 17.32 17.58 -26.86
N PRO A 597 16.50 17.25 -27.89
CA PRO A 597 15.66 18.23 -28.57
C PRO A 597 14.71 18.94 -27.60
N ALA A 598 14.34 20.19 -27.91
CA ALA A 598 13.40 20.95 -27.09
C ALA A 598 12.08 20.19 -26.87
N GLY A 599 11.65 20.09 -25.61
CA GLY A 599 10.45 19.35 -25.20
C GLY A 599 10.63 17.82 -25.09
N GLU A 600 11.79 17.28 -25.42
CA GLU A 600 12.10 15.86 -25.24
C GLU A 600 12.83 15.59 -23.91
N SER A 601 13.06 14.32 -23.62
CA SER A 601 13.74 13.87 -22.41
C SER A 601 14.70 12.72 -22.67
N LEU A 602 15.70 12.59 -21.79
CA LEU A 602 16.68 11.52 -21.80
C LEU A 602 16.77 10.93 -20.40
N THR A 603 16.71 9.59 -20.30
CA THR A 603 16.78 8.89 -19.01
C THR A 603 17.99 7.98 -18.94
N TYR A 604 18.78 8.14 -17.87
CA TYR A 604 19.82 7.21 -17.46
C TYR A 604 19.38 6.40 -16.25
N ARG A 605 19.79 5.13 -16.19
CA ARG A 605 19.45 4.17 -15.13
C ARG A 605 20.69 3.46 -14.64
N PHE A 606 20.88 3.42 -13.33
CA PHE A 606 22.01 2.73 -12.71
C PHE A 606 21.54 1.93 -11.51
N ARG A 607 22.22 0.83 -11.21
CA ARG A 607 22.15 0.15 -9.91
C ARG A 607 23.52 0.20 -9.25
N ILE A 608 23.58 0.65 -8.02
CA ILE A 608 24.78 0.66 -7.20
C ILE A 608 24.63 -0.40 -6.12
N LEU A 609 25.59 -1.32 -6.03
CA LEU A 609 25.66 -2.32 -4.97
C LEU A 609 26.70 -1.88 -3.93
N PHE A 610 26.31 -1.85 -2.67
CA PHE A 610 27.18 -1.65 -1.51
C PHE A 610 27.26 -2.97 -0.75
N ARG A 611 28.44 -3.59 -0.70
CA ARG A 611 28.58 -4.99 -0.23
C ARG A 611 29.61 -5.14 0.89
N ARG A 612 29.27 -5.91 1.93
CA ARG A 612 30.15 -6.28 3.06
C ARG A 612 30.78 -7.66 2.91
N ARG A 613 30.87 -8.14 1.66
CA ARG A 613 31.53 -9.39 1.31
C ARG A 613 32.17 -9.31 -0.05
N GLU A 614 33.09 -10.24 -0.29
CA GLU A 614 33.61 -10.49 -1.63
C GLU A 614 32.51 -11.10 -2.52
N MET A 615 32.50 -10.68 -3.77
CA MET A 615 31.68 -11.20 -4.84
C MET A 615 32.60 -11.49 -6.02
N THR A 616 32.45 -12.65 -6.64
CA THR A 616 33.22 -12.98 -7.84
C THR A 616 32.66 -12.21 -9.05
N ARG A 617 33.46 -12.11 -10.11
CA ARG A 617 33.00 -11.54 -11.39
C ARG A 617 31.74 -12.23 -11.90
N ASP A 618 31.69 -13.56 -11.79
CA ASP A 618 30.55 -14.34 -12.27
C ASP A 618 29.28 -14.01 -11.45
N GLU A 619 29.41 -13.83 -10.13
CA GLU A 619 28.29 -13.42 -9.29
C GLU A 619 27.79 -12.00 -9.62
N LEU A 620 28.72 -11.05 -9.86
CA LEU A 620 28.37 -9.69 -10.26
C LEU A 620 27.67 -9.66 -11.63
N SER A 621 28.17 -10.46 -12.59
CA SER A 621 27.54 -10.61 -13.90
C SER A 621 26.15 -11.23 -13.82
N ASP A 622 25.95 -12.25 -12.97
CA ASP A 622 24.64 -12.85 -12.72
C ASP A 622 23.63 -11.85 -12.12
N ARG A 623 24.10 -10.99 -11.20
CA ARG A 623 23.30 -9.89 -10.63
C ARG A 623 23.00 -8.81 -11.66
N PHE A 624 23.94 -8.48 -12.53
CA PHE A 624 23.73 -7.54 -13.63
C PHE A 624 22.62 -8.03 -14.58
N VAL A 625 22.64 -9.31 -14.98
CA VAL A 625 21.61 -9.90 -15.84
C VAL A 625 20.21 -9.80 -15.21
N GLN A 626 20.07 -9.99 -13.89
CA GLN A 626 18.78 -9.79 -13.22
C GLN A 626 18.31 -8.34 -13.27
N TYR A 627 19.22 -7.39 -13.08
CA TYR A 627 18.91 -5.96 -13.15
C TYR A 627 18.39 -5.56 -14.53
N THR A 628 18.93 -6.13 -15.61
CA THR A 628 18.52 -5.78 -16.98
C THR A 628 17.34 -6.58 -17.50
N VAL A 629 17.25 -7.88 -17.19
CA VAL A 629 16.30 -8.79 -17.84
C VAL A 629 14.91 -8.78 -17.20
N SER A 630 14.71 -8.19 -16.01
CA SER A 630 13.44 -8.26 -15.25
C SER A 630 12.86 -9.68 -15.33
N PRO A 631 13.49 -10.69 -14.69
CA PRO A 631 13.21 -12.09 -14.96
C PRO A 631 11.70 -12.35 -14.92
N ARG A 632 11.14 -12.70 -16.08
CA ARG A 632 9.80 -13.25 -16.13
C ARG A 632 9.92 -14.62 -15.49
N ALA A 633 9.29 -14.83 -14.34
CA ALA A 633 8.97 -16.18 -13.91
C ALA A 633 8.13 -16.79 -15.04
N GLU A 634 8.62 -17.86 -15.66
CA GLU A 634 7.88 -18.57 -16.71
C GLU A 634 6.62 -19.23 -16.15
#